data_AF-A0A443NI06-F1
#
_entry.id   AF-A0A443NI06-F1
#
_cell.length_a   1.000
_cell.length_b   1.000
_cell.length_c   1.000
_cell.angle_alpha   90.00
_cell.angle_beta   90.00
_cell.angle_gamma   90.00
#
_symmetry.space_group_name_H-M   'P 1'
#
loop_
_entity.id
_entity.type
_entity.pdbx_description
1 polymer ?
#
loop_
_entity_poly.entity_id
_entity_poly.type
_entity_poly.pdbx_seq_one_letter_code
_entity_poly.pdbx_strand_id
1 'polypeptide(L)'
;MKRKTQQCVAGEMRDLSRQPPAEQREDQSFISVNCGIAEDSTYTDTTDITYSSDAKYIDTGVNRNLPESSIPDRLQRLCSNLRSFPNGSRNCYNLSCYQQGHQVSLRAYFLYGDYDNLK
;
A
#
# COMPACT_ATOMS: atom_id res chain seq x y z
N MET A 1 9.72 -10.16 -24.99
CA MET A 1 9.03 -8.91 -24.58
C MET A 1 8.88 -8.97 -23.07
N LYS A 2 9.73 -8.30 -22.28
CA LYS A 2 9.63 -8.32 -20.81
C LYS A 2 8.38 -7.54 -20.42
N ARG A 3 7.42 -8.20 -19.75
CA ARG A 3 6.21 -7.55 -19.27
C ARG A 3 6.62 -6.67 -18.10
N LYS A 4 6.76 -5.37 -18.32
CA LYS A 4 6.95 -4.42 -17.22
C LYS A 4 5.68 -4.46 -16.37
N THR A 5 5.77 -4.99 -15.16
CA THR A 5 4.63 -5.18 -14.27
C THR A 5 4.38 -3.88 -13.51
N GLN A 6 3.11 -3.47 -13.42
CA GLN A 6 2.70 -2.46 -12.43
C GLN A 6 2.69 -3.12 -11.06
N GLN A 7 3.27 -2.45 -10.06
CA GLN A 7 3.46 -3.01 -8.72
C GLN A 7 2.98 -2.02 -7.67
N CYS A 8 2.27 -2.51 -6.64
CA CYS A 8 1.80 -1.67 -5.56
C CYS A 8 2.94 -1.39 -4.60
N VAL A 9 3.10 -0.13 -4.21
CA VAL A 9 4.05 0.30 -3.17
C VAL A 9 3.34 0.69 -1.90
N ALA A 10 2.29 1.50 -2.03
CA ALA A 10 1.47 1.88 -0.89
C ALA A 10 0.05 2.23 -1.34
N GLY A 11 -0.88 2.13 -0.40
CA GLY A 11 -2.25 2.56 -0.54
C GLY A 11 -2.68 3.37 0.66
N GLU A 12 -3.35 4.49 0.42
CA GLU A 12 -4.02 5.29 1.43
C GLU A 12 -5.50 5.37 1.07
N MET A 13 -6.37 5.08 2.03
CA MET A 13 -7.81 5.25 1.88
C MET A 13 -8.37 6.05 3.04
N ARG A 14 -9.25 7.00 2.72
CA ARG A 14 -9.97 7.85 3.69
C ARG A 14 -11.46 7.80 3.42
N ASP A 15 -12.25 7.61 4.47
CA ASP A 15 -13.70 7.85 4.43
C ASP A 15 -14.00 9.35 4.59
N LEU A 16 -14.62 9.94 3.58
CA LEU A 16 -15.02 11.35 3.55
C LEU A 16 -16.41 11.56 4.15
N SER A 17 -17.22 10.50 4.29
CA SER A 17 -18.55 10.54 4.88
C SER A 17 -18.53 10.52 6.41
N ARG A 18 -17.42 10.11 7.04
CA ARG A 18 -17.17 10.27 8.49
C ARG A 18 -16.37 11.55 8.77
N GLN A 19 -16.99 12.55 9.39
CA GLN A 19 -16.28 13.63 10.08
C GLN A 19 -16.10 13.21 11.55
N PRO A 20 -14.87 12.90 12.02
CA PRO A 20 -14.67 12.62 13.43
C PRO A 20 -14.87 13.90 14.27
N PRO A 21 -15.49 13.82 15.45
CA PRO A 21 -15.48 14.90 16.43
C PRO A 21 -14.02 15.27 16.78
N ALA A 22 -13.76 16.55 17.07
CA ALA A 22 -12.41 17.11 17.24
C ALA A 22 -11.51 16.42 18.31
N GLU A 23 -12.11 15.60 19.19
CA GLU A 23 -11.45 14.87 20.28
C GLU A 23 -11.21 13.38 20.03
N GLN A 24 -11.66 12.79 18.92
CA GLN A 24 -11.41 11.36 18.60
C GLN A 24 -10.64 11.20 17.29
N ARG A 25 -9.35 11.53 17.36
CA ARG A 25 -8.36 11.36 16.29
C ARG A 25 -7.65 10.00 16.34
N GLU A 26 -8.21 8.99 17.01
CA GLU A 26 -7.71 7.61 16.90
C GLU A 26 -8.50 6.84 15.84
N ASP A 27 -7.94 6.80 14.64
CA ASP A 27 -7.68 5.59 13.86
C ASP A 27 -8.85 4.68 13.41
N GLN A 28 -9.98 5.25 13.00
CA GLN A 28 -10.97 4.50 12.18
C GLN A 28 -11.34 5.15 10.84
N SER A 29 -10.85 6.34 10.53
CA SER A 29 -11.22 7.07 9.29
C SER A 29 -10.20 6.94 8.16
N PHE A 30 -8.99 6.43 8.45
CA PHE A 30 -7.89 6.32 7.50
C PHE A 30 -7.22 4.95 7.58
N ILE A 31 -6.97 4.36 6.41
CA ILE A 31 -6.20 3.13 6.26
C ILE A 31 -5.02 3.46 5.37
N SER A 32 -3.82 3.32 5.93
CA SER A 32 -2.57 3.43 5.18
C SER A 32 -1.87 2.07 5.22
N VAL A 33 -1.55 1.57 4.04
CA VAL A 33 -0.91 0.27 3.84
C VAL A 33 0.37 0.42 3.05
N ASN A 34 1.41 -0.27 3.51
CA ASN A 34 2.62 -0.48 2.74
C ASN A 34 2.52 -1.85 2.06
N CYS A 35 2.60 -1.86 0.74
CA CYS A 35 2.42 -3.05 -0.08
C CYS A 35 3.68 -3.92 -0.03
N GLY A 36 3.54 -5.16 0.43
CA GLY A 36 4.63 -6.13 0.43
C GLY A 36 5.64 -6.00 1.56
N ILE A 37 5.42 -5.12 2.55
CA ILE A 37 6.11 -5.21 3.84
C ILE A 37 5.73 -6.53 4.54
N ALA A 38 6.57 -6.98 5.48
CA ALA A 38 6.31 -8.20 6.25
C ALA A 38 4.93 -8.16 6.93
N GLU A 39 4.30 -9.32 7.06
CA GLU A 39 3.02 -9.47 7.74
C GLU A 39 3.10 -8.94 9.17
N ASP A 40 1.98 -8.43 9.67
CA ASP A 40 1.83 -7.79 10.99
C ASP A 40 2.78 -6.62 11.28
N SER A 41 3.53 -6.15 10.28
CA SER A 41 4.42 -5.00 10.42
C SER A 41 3.64 -3.70 10.40
N THR A 42 4.06 -2.78 11.27
CA THR A 42 3.51 -1.43 11.36
C THR A 42 4.64 -0.44 11.61
N TYR A 43 4.56 0.74 11.02
CA TYR A 43 5.46 1.84 11.34
C TYR A 43 4.79 3.20 11.11
N THR A 44 5.25 4.22 11.83
CA THR A 44 4.91 5.62 11.57
C THR A 44 6.05 6.27 10.78
N ASP A 45 5.70 6.97 9.71
CA ASP A 45 6.68 7.68 8.88
C ASP A 45 6.97 9.10 9.41
N THR A 46 7.82 9.84 8.70
CA THR A 46 8.19 11.21 9.07
C THR A 46 7.08 12.24 8.86
N THR A 47 5.96 11.84 8.27
CA THR A 47 4.76 12.66 8.06
C THR A 47 3.65 12.34 9.06
N ASP A 48 3.98 11.58 10.11
CA ASP A 48 3.07 11.09 11.15
C ASP A 48 1.95 10.17 10.62
N ILE A 49 2.18 9.51 9.48
CA ILE A 49 1.25 8.53 8.93
C ILE A 49 1.71 7.13 9.35
N THR A 50 0.81 6.40 10.01
CA THR A 50 1.03 5.00 10.39
C THR A 50 0.62 4.06 9.24
N TYR A 51 1.59 3.34 8.69
CA TYR A 51 1.39 2.32 7.67
C TYR A 51 1.38 0.93 8.30
N SER A 52 0.42 0.11 7.90
CA SER A 52 0.34 -1.32 8.24
C SER A 52 0.60 -2.20 7.02
N SER A 53 0.86 -3.49 7.23
CA SER A 53 0.97 -4.44 6.12
C SER A 53 -0.31 -4.53 5.30
N ASP A 54 -0.15 -4.69 3.98
CA ASP A 54 -1.25 -4.89 3.05
C ASP A 54 -1.85 -6.31 3.09
N ALA A 55 -1.19 -7.25 3.78
CA ALA A 55 -1.53 -8.68 3.81
C ALA A 55 -2.96 -8.98 4.26
N LYS A 56 -3.54 -8.17 5.16
CA LYS A 56 -4.94 -8.32 5.60
C LYS A 56 -5.98 -7.97 4.53
N TYR A 57 -5.56 -7.37 3.42
CA TYR A 57 -6.44 -6.87 2.37
C TYR A 57 -6.25 -7.60 1.04
N ILE A 58 -5.25 -8.48 0.89
CA ILE A 58 -4.99 -9.17 -0.38
C ILE A 58 -4.39 -10.56 -0.17
N ASP A 59 -4.89 -11.53 -0.93
CA ASP A 59 -4.45 -12.93 -0.85
C ASP A 59 -3.44 -13.32 -1.94
N THR A 60 -3.17 -12.42 -2.89
CA THR A 60 -2.40 -12.69 -4.11
C THR A 60 -1.16 -11.81 -4.21
N GLY A 61 -0.22 -12.19 -5.07
CA GLY A 61 0.99 -11.42 -5.36
C GLY A 61 2.21 -11.90 -4.59
N VAL A 62 3.35 -11.27 -4.87
CA VAL A 62 4.66 -11.63 -4.33
C VAL A 62 5.33 -10.38 -3.80
N ASN A 63 5.71 -10.42 -2.52
CA ASN A 63 6.43 -9.34 -1.84
C ASN A 63 7.86 -9.24 -2.39
N ARG A 64 8.36 -8.02 -2.59
CA ARG A 64 9.75 -7.76 -2.97
C ARG A 64 10.32 -6.65 -2.11
N ASN A 65 11.60 -6.79 -1.78
CA ASN A 65 12.40 -5.73 -1.20
C ASN A 65 13.19 -5.05 -2.30
N LEU A 66 13.18 -3.73 -2.31
CA LEU A 66 13.99 -2.93 -3.21
C LEU A 66 15.32 -2.55 -2.54
N PRO A 67 16.42 -2.51 -3.30
CA PRO A 67 17.68 -2.02 -2.77
C PRO A 67 17.58 -0.52 -2.50
N GLU A 68 18.12 -0.07 -1.36
CA GLU A 68 18.10 1.33 -0.94
C GLU A 68 18.65 2.29 -2.01
N SER A 69 19.66 1.85 -2.77
CA SER A 69 20.28 2.63 -3.85
C SER A 69 19.36 2.94 -5.03
N SER A 70 18.21 2.25 -5.13
CA SER A 70 17.24 2.44 -6.21
C SER A 70 16.13 3.44 -5.88
N ILE A 71 16.10 3.96 -4.65
CA ILE A 71 15.00 4.79 -4.14
C ILE A 71 15.56 6.10 -3.56
N PRO A 72 14.98 7.26 -3.89
CA PRO A 72 15.33 8.51 -3.21
C PRO A 72 15.10 8.42 -1.70
N ASP A 73 16.00 8.96 -0.88
CA ASP A 73 15.94 8.88 0.60
C ASP A 73 14.57 9.25 1.18
N ARG A 74 13.90 10.25 0.59
CA ARG A 74 12.57 10.72 1.04
C ARG A 74 11.45 9.70 0.83
N LEU A 75 11.64 8.75 -0.08
CA LEU A 75 10.69 7.70 -0.42
C LEU A 75 11.13 6.33 0.07
N GLN A 76 12.32 6.24 0.69
CA GLN A 76 12.95 4.96 1.04
C GLN A 76 11.98 4.09 1.83
N ARG A 77 11.41 4.60 2.93
CA ARG A 77 10.53 3.78 3.77
C ARG A 77 9.22 3.36 3.09
N LEU A 78 8.66 4.22 2.24
CA LEU A 78 7.43 3.92 1.50
C LEU A 78 7.69 2.91 0.38
N CYS A 79 8.83 3.03 -0.32
CA CYS A 79 9.16 2.27 -1.53
C CYS A 79 10.12 1.10 -1.29
N SER A 80 10.66 0.90 -0.08
CA SER A 80 11.57 -0.21 0.23
C SER A 80 10.95 -1.58 -0.03
N ASN A 81 9.61 -1.64 -0.02
CA ASN A 81 8.84 -2.82 -0.30
C ASN A 81 7.84 -2.53 -1.41
N LEU A 82 7.50 -3.59 -2.14
CA LEU A 82 6.38 -3.58 -3.05
C LEU A 82 5.71 -4.96 -3.10
N ARG A 83 4.48 -4.98 -3.58
CA ARG A 83 3.80 -6.20 -4.00
C ARG A 83 3.70 -6.26 -5.52
N SER A 84 4.28 -7.30 -6.09
CA SER A 84 4.24 -7.61 -7.51
C SER A 84 3.16 -8.65 -7.81
N PHE A 85 2.61 -8.61 -9.03
CA PHE A 85 1.55 -9.54 -9.46
C PHE A 85 1.94 -10.24 -10.77
N PRO A 86 2.86 -11.22 -10.71
CA PRO A 86 3.34 -11.92 -11.90
C PRO A 86 2.31 -12.89 -12.48
N ASN A 87 1.36 -13.34 -11.65
CA ASN A 87 0.35 -14.33 -11.99
C ASN A 87 -1.04 -13.69 -12.08
N GLY A 88 -1.79 -14.04 -13.12
CA GLY A 88 -3.15 -13.54 -13.34
C GLY A 88 -3.20 -12.17 -14.00
N SER A 89 -4.41 -11.80 -14.44
CA SER A 89 -4.69 -10.50 -15.10
C SER A 89 -5.38 -9.50 -14.17
N ARG A 90 -5.78 -9.92 -12.97
CA ARG A 90 -6.53 -9.12 -12.01
C ARG A 90 -6.13 -9.49 -10.58
N ASN A 91 -5.96 -8.47 -9.75
CA ASN A 91 -5.71 -8.59 -8.32
C ASN A 91 -6.70 -7.68 -7.61
N CYS A 92 -7.25 -8.14 -6.48
CA CYS A 92 -8.30 -7.44 -5.77
C CYS A 92 -7.88 -7.21 -4.33
N TYR A 93 -7.92 -5.96 -3.90
CA TYR A 93 -7.83 -5.61 -2.48
C TYR A 93 -9.25 -5.59 -1.88
N ASN A 94 -9.46 -6.31 -0.79
CA ASN A 94 -10.73 -6.33 -0.07
C ASN A 94 -10.69 -5.33 1.09
N LEU A 95 -11.36 -4.20 0.91
CA LEU A 95 -11.41 -3.11 1.89
C LEU A 95 -12.79 -3.07 2.57
N SER A 96 -13.20 -4.20 3.18
CA SER A 96 -14.51 -4.40 3.79
C SER A 96 -14.79 -3.58 5.06
N CYS A 97 -13.86 -2.73 5.46
CA CYS A 97 -13.94 -1.84 6.61
C CYS A 97 -14.88 -0.63 6.40
N TYR A 98 -15.42 -0.42 5.20
CA TYR A 98 -16.29 0.72 4.87
C TYR A 98 -17.72 0.29 4.56
N GLN A 99 -18.66 1.18 4.87
CA GLN A 99 -20.07 0.97 4.61
C GLN A 99 -20.42 1.38 3.19
N GLN A 100 -21.30 0.59 2.55
CA GLN A 100 -21.82 0.92 1.24
C GLN A 100 -22.53 2.28 1.27
N GLY A 101 -22.27 3.12 0.27
CA GLY A 101 -22.83 4.47 0.18
C GLY A 101 -21.94 5.56 0.78
N HIS A 102 -20.82 5.21 1.41
CA HIS A 102 -19.83 6.19 1.86
C HIS A 102 -18.98 6.70 0.70
N GLN A 103 -18.66 7.98 0.74
CA GLN A 103 -17.71 8.60 -0.18
C GLN A 103 -16.30 8.37 0.36
N VAL A 104 -15.42 7.78 -0.45
CA VAL A 104 -14.04 7.50 -0.07
C VAL A 104 -13.04 8.18 -1.00
N SER A 105 -11.89 8.56 -0.46
CA SER A 105 -10.71 8.97 -1.22
C SER A 105 -9.71 7.82 -1.22
N LEU A 106 -9.38 7.30 -2.40
CA LEU A 106 -8.35 6.28 -2.59
C LEU A 106 -7.14 6.91 -3.28
N ARG A 107 -5.96 6.76 -2.66
CA ARG A 107 -4.67 7.09 -3.27
C ARG A 107 -3.83 5.82 -3.29
N ALA A 108 -3.25 5.52 -4.44
CA ALA A 108 -2.37 4.38 -4.59
C ALA A 108 -1.08 4.84 -5.27
N TYR A 109 0.04 4.31 -4.78
CA TYR A 109 1.37 4.58 -5.30
C TYR A 109 1.89 3.33 -6.00
N PHE A 110 2.37 3.53 -7.22
CA PHE A 110 2.89 2.46 -8.05
C PHE A 110 4.31 2.79 -8.49
N LEU A 111 5.17 1.78 -8.44
CA LEU A 111 6.47 1.83 -9.09
C LEU A 111 6.45 0.93 -10.32
N TYR A 112 7.15 1.38 -11.35
CA TYR A 112 7.22 0.72 -12.63
C TYR A 112 8.67 0.37 -12.96
N GLY A 113 8.91 -0.90 -13.24
CA GLY A 113 10.25 -1.41 -13.43
C GLY A 113 10.27 -2.92 -13.65
N ASP A 114 11.47 -3.43 -13.88
CA ASP A 114 11.74 -4.86 -14.01
C ASP A 114 12.26 -5.37 -12.66
N TYR A 115 11.32 -5.83 -11.83
CA TYR A 115 11.61 -6.28 -10.46
C TYR A 115 11.53 -7.80 -10.32
N ASP A 116 11.40 -8.51 -11.43
CA ASP A 116 11.35 -9.97 -11.45
C ASP A 116 12.75 -10.61 -11.33
N ASN A 117 13.82 -9.79 -11.23
CA ASN A 117 15.23 -10.20 -11.29
C ASN A 117 15.56 -11.09 -12.50
N LEU A 118 14.69 -11.09 -13.52
CA LEU A 118 14.87 -11.81 -14.75
C LEU A 118 15.83 -10.98 -15.61
N LYS A 119 17.14 -11.21 -15.43
CA LYS A 119 18.14 -10.78 -16.42
C LYS A 119 17.78 -11.34 -17.79
#